data_AF-A0AAE9H4T8-F1
#
_entry.id   AF-A0AAE9H4T8-F1
#
_cell.length_a   1.000
_cell.length_b   1.000
_cell.length_c   1.000
_cell.angle_alpha   90.00
_cell.angle_beta   90.00
_cell.angle_gamma   90.00
#
_symmetry.space_group_name_H-M   'P 1'
#
loop_
_entity.id
_entity.type
_entity.pdbx_description
1 polymer ?
#
loop_
_entity_poly.entity_id
_entity_poly.type
_entity_poly.pdbx_seq_one_letter_code
_entity_poly.pdbx_strand_id
1 'polypeptide(L)'
;MSKIIEAAGALVDSGADLIEKVASPASRAGSTVERAGRLLEEGVDAEVIALQMTKNSPNGTRYTEAKVLAFGELYEDSKTKAPLTAAQTRALIKDQRAQQSTDTPPLPV
;
A
#
# COMPACT_ATOMS: atom_id res chain seq x y z
N MET A 1 -4.43 13.38 -35.84
CA MET A 1 -4.81 12.34 -34.86
C MET A 1 -3.72 12.14 -33.77
N SER A 2 -2.91 13.17 -33.44
CA SER A 2 -1.80 13.06 -32.45
C SER A 2 -2.03 13.88 -31.17
N LYS A 3 -2.56 15.10 -31.29
CA LYS A 3 -2.63 16.04 -30.14
C LYS A 3 -3.59 15.63 -29.03
N ILE A 4 -4.65 14.89 -29.36
CA ILE A 4 -5.65 14.43 -28.36
C ILE A 4 -5.08 13.29 -27.51
N ILE A 5 -4.24 12.42 -28.10
CA ILE A 5 -3.61 11.30 -27.39
C ILE A 5 -2.46 11.81 -26.51
N GLU A 6 -1.67 12.76 -27.00
CA GLU A 6 -0.64 13.44 -26.19
C GLU A 6 -1.24 14.24 -25.02
N ALA A 7 -2.36 14.95 -25.25
CA ALA A 7 -3.05 15.67 -24.19
C ALA A 7 -3.68 14.74 -23.16
N ALA A 8 -4.21 13.58 -23.56
CA ALA A 8 -4.73 12.57 -22.65
C ALA A 8 -3.61 11.92 -21.82
N GLY A 9 -2.47 11.59 -22.44
CA GLY A 9 -1.28 11.09 -21.73
C GLY A 9 -0.73 12.10 -20.72
N ALA A 10 -0.58 13.36 -21.12
CA ALA A 10 -0.07 14.42 -20.25
C ALA A 10 -1.02 14.75 -19.07
N LEU A 11 -2.34 14.60 -19.25
CA LEU A 11 -3.33 14.78 -18.16
C LEU A 11 -3.31 13.62 -17.17
N VAL A 12 -3.14 12.39 -17.66
CA VAL A 12 -3.01 11.19 -16.82
C VAL A 12 -1.70 11.24 -16.02
N ASP A 13 -0.59 11.62 -16.66
CA ASP A 13 0.71 11.75 -16.00
C ASP A 13 0.72 12.90 -14.98
N SER A 14 0.18 14.08 -15.34
CA SER A 14 0.11 15.21 -14.42
C SER A 14 -0.83 14.96 -13.23
N GLY A 15 -1.87 14.16 -13.42
CA GLY A 15 -2.78 13.74 -12.35
C GLY A 15 -2.13 12.72 -11.40
N ALA A 16 -1.37 11.76 -11.92
CA ALA A 16 -0.63 10.79 -11.13
C ALA A 16 0.46 11.46 -10.26
N ASP A 17 1.19 12.43 -10.83
CA ASP A 17 2.25 13.17 -10.13
C ASP A 17 1.70 14.07 -9.00
N LEU A 18 0.53 14.70 -9.22
CA LEU A 18 -0.14 15.48 -8.18
C LEU A 18 -0.69 14.60 -7.05
N ILE A 19 -1.20 13.41 -7.38
CA ILE A 19 -1.63 12.43 -6.38
C ILE A 19 -0.43 12.01 -5.53
N GLU A 20 0.73 11.70 -6.10
CA GLU A 20 1.90 11.30 -5.32
C GLU A 20 2.40 12.41 -4.37
N LYS A 21 2.24 13.69 -4.74
CA LYS A 21 2.68 14.84 -3.94
C LYS A 21 1.76 15.18 -2.76
N VAL A 22 0.47 14.83 -2.84
CA VAL A 22 -0.54 15.08 -1.79
C VAL A 22 -0.98 13.77 -1.10
N ALA A 23 -0.53 12.62 -1.60
CA ALA A 23 -0.92 11.32 -1.10
C ALA A 23 -0.37 11.07 0.31
N SER A 24 -1.31 10.72 1.20
CA SER A 24 -0.98 10.15 2.50
C SER A 24 -0.08 8.91 2.32
N PRO A 25 0.73 8.55 3.34
CA PRO A 25 1.50 7.30 3.29
C PRO A 25 0.65 6.07 2.96
N ALA A 26 -0.60 6.02 3.42
CA ALA A 26 -1.53 4.93 3.11
C ALA A 26 -1.86 4.87 1.60
N SER A 27 -2.13 6.02 0.96
CA SER A 27 -2.40 6.09 -0.46
C SER A 27 -1.19 5.69 -1.31
N ARG A 28 0.02 6.11 -0.93
CA ARG A 28 1.27 5.72 -1.61
C ARG A 28 1.56 4.23 -1.45
N ALA A 29 1.35 3.67 -0.26
CA ALA A 29 1.51 2.24 -0.02
C ALA A 29 0.53 1.43 -0.87
N GLY A 30 -0.76 1.80 -0.89
CA GLY A 30 -1.78 1.15 -1.71
C GLY A 30 -1.45 1.18 -3.21
N SER A 31 -1.08 2.36 -3.73
CA SER A 31 -0.66 2.52 -5.14
C SER A 31 0.57 1.69 -5.49
N THR A 32 1.55 1.61 -4.58
CA THR A 32 2.75 0.79 -4.78
C THR A 32 2.43 -0.70 -4.85
N VAL A 33 1.56 -1.18 -3.94
CA VAL A 33 1.10 -2.58 -3.94
C VAL A 33 0.31 -2.89 -5.21
N GLU A 34 -0.58 -2.00 -5.63
CA GLU A 34 -1.35 -2.16 -6.88
C GLU A 34 -0.43 -2.23 -8.11
N ARG A 35 0.57 -1.34 -8.22
CA ARG A 35 1.54 -1.37 -9.32
C ARG A 35 2.36 -2.66 -9.31
N ALA A 36 2.82 -3.13 -8.15
CA ALA A 36 3.55 -4.39 -8.03
C ALA A 36 2.68 -5.59 -8.43
N GLY A 37 1.42 -5.63 -7.97
CA GLY A 37 0.46 -6.68 -8.34
C GLY A 37 0.20 -6.74 -9.83
N ARG A 38 -0.10 -5.61 -10.48
CA ARG A 38 -0.30 -5.55 -11.93
C ARG A 38 0.93 -5.99 -12.73
N LEU A 39 2.14 -5.62 -12.28
CA LEU A 39 3.36 -6.09 -12.94
C LEU A 39 3.50 -7.61 -12.87
N LEU A 40 3.14 -8.22 -11.73
CA LEU A 40 3.11 -9.69 -11.60
C LEU A 40 2.05 -10.32 -12.51
N GLU A 41 0.85 -9.73 -12.63
CA GLU A 41 -0.20 -10.22 -13.54
C GLU A 41 0.25 -10.21 -15.00
N GLU A 42 0.99 -9.18 -15.40
CA GLU A 42 1.58 -9.05 -16.74
C GLU A 42 2.83 -9.94 -16.94
N GLY A 43 3.18 -10.76 -15.94
CA GLY A 43 4.27 -11.73 -16.01
C GLY A 43 5.67 -11.13 -15.84
N VAL A 44 5.78 -9.92 -15.28
CA VAL A 44 7.09 -9.34 -14.94
C VAL A 44 7.71 -10.10 -13.78
N ASP A 45 8.97 -10.47 -13.94
CA ASP A 45 9.72 -11.22 -12.95
C ASP A 45 9.77 -10.50 -11.58
N ALA A 46 9.45 -11.24 -10.51
CA ALA A 46 9.37 -10.70 -9.16
C ALA A 46 10.72 -10.18 -8.64
N GLU A 47 11.85 -10.74 -9.08
CA GLU A 47 13.18 -10.20 -8.76
C GLU A 47 13.43 -8.85 -9.42
N VAL A 48 12.94 -8.65 -10.64
CA VAL A 48 13.08 -7.38 -11.37
C VAL A 48 12.26 -6.28 -10.68
N ILE A 49 11.03 -6.61 -10.29
CA ILE A 49 10.18 -5.69 -9.52
C ILE A 49 10.85 -5.38 -8.17
N ALA A 50 11.36 -6.38 -7.46
CA ALA A 50 12.06 -6.21 -6.19
C ALA A 50 13.31 -5.33 -6.32
N LEU A 51 14.07 -5.50 -7.40
CA LEU A 51 15.23 -4.68 -7.71
C LEU A 51 14.82 -3.23 -7.94
N GLN A 52 13.77 -2.99 -8.73
CA GLN A 52 13.25 -1.65 -9.00
C GLN A 52 12.77 -0.96 -7.71
N MET A 53 12.01 -1.65 -6.87
CA MET A 53 11.54 -1.13 -5.57
C MET A 53 12.70 -0.84 -4.61
N THR A 54 13.73 -1.70 -4.62
CA THR A 54 14.94 -1.50 -3.79
C THR A 54 15.72 -0.27 -4.23
N LYS A 55 15.95 -0.10 -5.53
CA LYS A 55 16.69 1.05 -6.08
C LYS A 55 15.97 2.37 -5.86
N ASN A 56 14.64 2.35 -5.87
CA ASN A 56 13.82 3.55 -5.71
C ASN A 56 13.38 3.78 -4.26
N SER A 57 13.86 2.99 -3.30
CA SER A 57 13.46 3.14 -1.90
C SER A 57 14.10 4.40 -1.30
N PRO A 58 13.31 5.41 -0.85
CA PRO A 58 13.86 6.60 -0.22
C PRO A 58 14.53 6.30 1.13
N ASN A 59 14.18 5.17 1.76
CA ASN A 59 14.70 4.73 3.04
C ASN A 59 15.76 3.63 2.91
N GLY A 60 16.22 3.32 1.70
CA GLY A 60 17.19 2.23 1.45
C GLY A 60 16.66 0.84 1.81
N THR A 61 15.34 0.64 1.80
CA THR A 61 14.73 -0.66 2.13
C THR A 61 15.03 -1.67 1.03
N ARG A 62 15.55 -2.83 1.42
CA ARG A 62 15.77 -3.96 0.52
C ARG A 62 14.48 -4.76 0.35
N TYR A 63 13.96 -4.75 -0.87
CA TYR A 63 12.88 -5.63 -1.31
C TYR A 63 13.46 -6.92 -1.87
N THR A 64 12.73 -8.00 -1.68
CA THR A 64 13.07 -9.35 -2.16
C THR A 64 11.90 -9.87 -2.97
N GLU A 65 12.16 -10.89 -3.80
CA GLU A 65 11.12 -11.59 -4.56
C GLU A 65 9.92 -11.97 -3.69
N ALA A 66 10.17 -12.63 -2.56
CA ALA A 66 9.11 -13.03 -1.62
C ALA A 66 8.25 -11.85 -1.12
N LYS A 67 8.84 -10.66 -0.93
CA LYS A 67 8.07 -9.47 -0.52
C LYS A 67 7.18 -8.97 -1.65
N VAL A 68 7.66 -9.04 -2.89
CA VAL A 68 6.89 -8.65 -4.07
C VAL A 68 5.73 -9.62 -4.29
N LEU A 69 5.98 -10.93 -4.16
CA LEU A 69 4.92 -11.94 -4.26
C LEU A 69 3.84 -11.71 -3.19
N ALA A 70 4.22 -11.40 -1.95
CA ALA A 70 3.27 -11.05 -0.90
C ALA A 70 2.43 -9.78 -1.23
N PHE A 71 3.00 -8.81 -1.95
CA PHE A 71 2.21 -7.67 -2.46
C PHE A 71 1.24 -8.10 -3.57
N GLY A 72 1.64 -9.04 -4.43
CA GLY A 72 0.76 -9.65 -5.41
C GLY A 72 -0.42 -10.38 -4.76
N GLU A 73 -0.17 -11.23 -3.76
CA GLU A 73 -1.21 -11.93 -3.00
C GLU A 73 -2.19 -10.94 -2.34
N LEU A 74 -1.65 -9.90 -1.69
CA LEU A 74 -2.46 -8.85 -1.08
C LEU A 74 -3.29 -8.08 -2.12
N TYR A 75 -2.73 -7.83 -3.31
CA TYR A 75 -3.43 -7.19 -4.41
C TYR A 75 -4.59 -8.07 -4.92
N GLU A 76 -4.35 -9.36 -5.14
CA GLU A 76 -5.37 -10.31 -5.58
C GLU A 76 -6.54 -10.39 -4.59
N ASP A 77 -6.26 -10.55 -3.30
CA ASP A 77 -7.30 -10.56 -2.26
C ASP A 77 -8.12 -9.26 -2.31
N SER A 78 -7.42 -8.12 -2.44
CA SER A 78 -8.01 -6.79 -2.44
C SER A 78 -8.92 -6.51 -3.64
N LYS A 79 -8.84 -7.27 -4.75
CA LYS A 79 -9.81 -7.16 -5.86
C LYS A 79 -11.22 -7.54 -5.42
N THR A 80 -11.32 -8.47 -4.47
CA THR A 80 -12.62 -8.95 -3.98
C THR A 80 -12.99 -8.26 -2.68
N LYS A 81 -12.10 -8.26 -1.67
CA LYS A 81 -12.30 -7.67 -0.35
C LYS A 81 -10.96 -7.38 0.31
N ALA A 82 -10.92 -6.35 1.18
CA ALA A 82 -9.75 -6.14 2.02
C ALA A 82 -9.60 -7.27 3.05
N PRO A 83 -8.42 -7.93 3.16
CA PRO A 83 -8.20 -9.03 4.11
C PRO A 83 -8.24 -8.56 5.58
N LEU A 84 -8.01 -7.27 5.82
CA LEU A 84 -8.22 -6.62 7.11
C LEU A 84 -9.31 -5.55 6.99
N THR A 85 -10.47 -5.83 7.57
CA THR A 85 -11.62 -4.92 7.49
C THR A 85 -11.58 -3.85 8.57
N ALA A 86 -12.15 -2.67 8.28
CA ALA A 86 -12.24 -1.59 9.27
C ALA A 86 -13.04 -1.99 10.53
N ALA A 87 -14.01 -2.91 10.40
CA ALA A 87 -14.76 -3.42 11.55
C ALA A 87 -13.87 -4.23 12.50
N GLN A 88 -13.06 -5.14 11.96
CA GLN A 88 -12.09 -5.93 12.74
C GLN A 88 -11.08 -5.02 13.44
N THR A 89 -10.51 -4.05 12.72
CA THR A 89 -9.54 -3.11 13.30
C THR A 89 -10.16 -2.27 14.42
N ARG A 90 -11.40 -1.77 14.25
CA ARG A 90 -12.10 -1.01 15.30
C ARG A 90 -12.40 -1.86 16.53
N ALA A 91 -12.76 -3.13 16.34
CA ALA A 91 -13.02 -4.05 17.45
C ALA A 91 -11.75 -4.27 18.29
N LEU A 92 -10.60 -4.49 17.65
CA LEU A 92 -9.31 -4.64 18.33
C LEU A 92 -8.91 -3.38 19.10
N ILE A 93 -9.06 -2.19 18.50
CA ILE A 93 -8.76 -0.92 19.19
C ILE A 93 -9.66 -0.72 20.41
N LYS A 94 -10.95 -1.08 20.31
CA LYS A 94 -11.89 -0.98 21.43
C LYS A 94 -11.48 -1.90 22.58
N ASP A 95 -11.10 -3.14 22.28
CA ASP A 95 -10.64 -4.11 23.27
C ASP A 95 -9.36 -3.64 23.99
N GLN A 96 -8.36 -3.17 23.23
CA GLN A 96 -7.13 -2.60 23.79
C GLN A 96 -7.38 -1.43 24.75
N ARG A 97 -8.30 -0.53 24.41
CA ARG A 97 -8.68 0.61 25.28
C ARG A 97 -9.37 0.17 26.56
N ALA A 98 -10.21 -0.86 26.48
CA ALA A 98 -10.88 -1.41 27.66
C ALA A 98 -9.87 -2.03 28.63
N GLN A 99 -8.88 -2.77 28.13
CA GLN A 99 -7.83 -3.38 28.95
C GLN A 99 -6.88 -2.35 29.58
N GLN A 100 -6.52 -1.29 28.86
CA GLN A 100 -5.69 -0.20 29.41
C GLN A 100 -6.39 0.57 30.54
N SER A 101 -7.73 0.63 30.52
CA SER A 101 -8.51 1.31 31.57
C SER A 101 -8.54 0.53 32.89
N THR A 102 -8.41 -0.81 32.83
CA THR A 102 -8.40 -1.69 34.01
C THR A 102 -7.02 -1.82 34.69
N ASP A 103 -5.95 -1.37 34.03
CA ASP A 103 -4.57 -1.46 34.52
C ASP A 103 -4.13 -0.25 35.36
N THR A 104 -5.08 0.61 35.74
CA THR A 104 -4.82 1.72 36.67
C THR A 104 -4.66 1.16 38.08
N PRO A 105 -3.50 1.29 38.75
CA PRO A 105 -3.33 0.82 40.13
C PRO A 105 -4.37 1.51 41.03
N PRO A 106 -4.95 0.81 42.02
CA PRO A 106 -5.88 1.44 42.95
C PRO A 106 -5.18 2.63 43.62
N LEU A 107 -5.89 3.77 43.67
CA LEU A 107 -5.40 4.97 44.33
C LEU A 107 -5.02 4.60 45.78
N PRO A 108 -3.84 5.03 46.27
CA PRO A 108 -3.49 4.81 47.67
C PRO A 108 -4.53 5.49 48.56
N VAL A 109 -5.15 4.70 49.43
CA VAL A 109 -6.07 5.14 50.49
C VAL A 109 -5.35 5.92 51.58
#